data_AF-A0A351DU52-F1
#
_entry.id   AF-A0A351DU52-F1
#
_cell.length_a   1.000
_cell.length_b   1.000
_cell.length_c   1.000
_cell.angle_alpha   90.00
_cell.angle_beta   90.00
_cell.angle_gamma   90.00
#
_symmetry.space_group_name_H-M   'P 1'
#
loop_
_entity.id
_entity.type
_entity.pdbx_description
1 polymer ?
#
loop_
_entity_poly.entity_id
_entity_poly.type
_entity_poly.pdbx_seq_one_letter_code
_entity_poly.pdbx_strand_id
1 'polypeptide(L)'
;MNQAWIDKWRRILGPGILFASTCIGVSHLVQSTRAGALAGFGLVWVVVAANAAKYPFFEFGSRYASVKGKSLIEGYRTLGKVAPWVYLLLTVGTCLFVTAAVGMVTASFLDNLLGVSAAMGKALTPQVAVALFVACTVILWAGRFNTLDKLIKVVAFFLVSSTVVAVVCAVGSPPAANPSVVPPAFDWTTPTGLAFLIALMGWMPSAVDLSTWNSIWTLEKAQTSGHRPSLRETLNEFNLGYGVSA
;
A
#
# COMPACT_ATOMS: atom_id res chain seq x y z
N MET A 1 -31.70 -5.99 2.16
CA MET A 1 -30.79 -5.10 1.40
C MET A 1 -31.33 -5.01 -0.03
N ASN A 2 -31.59 -3.82 -0.57
CA ASN A 2 -32.25 -3.66 -1.88
C ASN A 2 -31.30 -4.07 -3.04
N GLN A 3 -31.76 -4.89 -3.99
CA GLN A 3 -30.95 -5.36 -5.12
C GLN A 3 -30.36 -4.20 -5.94
N ALA A 4 -31.11 -3.12 -6.10
CA ALA A 4 -30.67 -1.90 -6.77
C ALA A 4 -29.50 -1.21 -6.06
N TRP A 5 -29.42 -1.31 -4.73
CA TRP A 5 -28.30 -0.79 -3.95
C TRP A 5 -27.03 -1.62 -4.19
N ILE A 6 -27.16 -2.95 -4.22
CA ILE A 6 -26.03 -3.87 -4.49
C ILE A 6 -25.47 -3.62 -5.90
N ASP A 7 -26.34 -3.53 -6.90
CA ASP A 7 -25.91 -3.32 -8.29
C ASP A 7 -25.29 -1.94 -8.50
N LYS A 8 -25.80 -0.93 -7.79
CA LYS A 8 -25.18 0.40 -7.75
C LYS A 8 -23.78 0.36 -7.17
N TRP A 9 -23.58 -0.26 -6.00
CA TRP A 9 -22.25 -0.37 -5.40
C TRP A 9 -21.29 -1.21 -6.24
N ARG A 10 -21.74 -2.28 -6.90
CA ARG A 10 -20.89 -3.06 -7.83
C ARG A 10 -20.34 -2.21 -8.99
N ARG A 11 -21.13 -1.26 -9.48
CA ARG A 11 -20.72 -0.34 -10.55
C ARG A 11 -19.74 0.74 -10.09
N ILE A 12 -19.71 1.06 -8.80
CA ILE A 12 -18.86 2.13 -8.25
C ILE A 12 -17.59 1.55 -7.58
N LEU A 13 -17.70 0.43 -6.86
CA LEU A 13 -16.59 -0.22 -6.15
C LEU A 13 -15.48 -0.65 -7.10
N GLY A 14 -14.26 -0.25 -6.77
CA GLY A 14 -13.06 -0.62 -7.49
C GLY A 14 -11.88 0.26 -7.11
N PRO A 15 -11.90 1.57 -7.44
CA PRO A 15 -10.78 2.48 -7.20
C PRO A 15 -10.33 2.52 -5.73
N GLY A 16 -11.26 2.68 -4.78
CA GLY A 16 -10.96 2.69 -3.35
C GLY A 16 -10.43 1.34 -2.84
N ILE A 17 -10.94 0.22 -3.35
CA ILE A 17 -10.41 -1.11 -3.01
C ILE A 17 -9.01 -1.31 -3.58
N LEU A 18 -8.77 -0.89 -4.83
CA LEU A 18 -7.44 -0.93 -5.45
C LEU A 18 -6.46 -0.09 -4.63
N PHE A 19 -6.84 1.13 -4.26
CA PHE A 19 -6.07 1.98 -3.35
C PHE A 19 -5.73 1.24 -2.05
N ALA A 20 -6.74 0.73 -1.34
CA ALA A 20 -6.54 0.01 -0.09
C ALA A 20 -5.60 -1.20 -0.25
N SER A 21 -5.76 -1.96 -1.34
CA SER A 21 -4.91 -3.12 -1.64
C SER A 21 -3.45 -2.75 -1.89
N THR A 22 -3.19 -1.57 -2.48
CA THR A 22 -1.81 -1.08 -2.67
C THR A 22 -1.16 -0.56 -1.38
N CYS A 23 -1.97 -0.17 -0.39
CA CYS A 23 -1.48 0.23 0.92
C CYS A 23 -1.11 -1.00 1.77
N ILE A 24 -1.88 -2.08 1.70
CA ILE A 24 -1.66 -3.29 2.50
C ILE A 24 -0.42 -4.04 1.97
N GLY A 25 0.74 -3.71 2.51
CA GLY A 25 2.02 -4.29 2.13
C GLY A 25 3.13 -3.90 3.09
N VAL A 26 4.20 -3.28 2.58
CA VAL A 26 5.38 -2.90 3.39
C VAL A 26 5.03 -1.94 4.53
N SER A 27 4.14 -0.97 4.32
CA SER A 27 3.67 -0.03 5.36
C SER A 27 3.05 -0.77 6.53
N HIS A 28 2.10 -1.67 6.29
CA HIS A 28 1.36 -2.36 7.35
C HIS A 28 2.10 -3.55 7.95
N LEU A 29 2.68 -4.41 7.10
CA LEU A 29 3.28 -5.66 7.55
C LEU A 29 4.70 -5.47 8.09
N VAL A 30 5.43 -4.46 7.63
CA VAL A 30 6.82 -4.22 8.05
C VAL A 30 6.92 -2.98 8.91
N GLN A 31 6.43 -1.82 8.45
CA GLN A 31 6.64 -0.57 9.19
C GLN A 31 5.76 -0.49 10.45
N SER A 32 4.47 -0.84 10.38
CA SER A 32 3.60 -0.83 11.58
C SER A 32 4.00 -1.87 12.60
N THR A 33 4.37 -3.08 12.17
CA THR A 33 4.83 -4.14 13.10
C THR A 33 6.16 -3.76 13.75
N ARG A 34 7.08 -3.17 12.99
CA ARG A 34 8.34 -2.61 13.52
C ARG A 34 8.09 -1.45 14.47
N ALA A 35 7.16 -0.54 14.16
CA ALA A 35 6.78 0.55 15.05
C ALA A 35 6.22 0.01 16.38
N GLY A 36 5.37 -1.02 16.32
CA GLY A 36 4.87 -1.72 17.51
C GLY A 36 5.97 -2.40 18.32
N ALA A 37 6.93 -3.05 17.65
CA ALA A 37 8.07 -3.68 18.32
C ALA A 37 9.02 -2.67 18.99
N LEU A 38 9.20 -1.49 18.38
CA LEU A 38 10.11 -0.45 18.89
C LEU A 38 9.48 0.46 19.95
N ALA A 39 8.17 0.72 19.87
CA ALA A 39 7.52 1.74 20.68
C ALA A 39 6.19 1.30 21.31
N GLY A 40 5.80 0.03 21.17
CA GLY A 40 4.47 -0.44 21.57
C GLY A 40 3.38 0.38 20.88
N PHE A 41 2.43 0.88 21.67
CA PHE A 41 1.37 1.77 21.18
C PHE A 41 1.80 3.25 21.07
N GLY A 42 3.04 3.60 21.45
CA GLY A 42 3.52 4.98 21.51
C GLY A 42 3.54 5.72 20.17
N LEU A 43 3.58 4.99 19.05
CA LEU A 43 3.59 5.56 17.69
C LEU A 43 2.24 5.48 16.96
N VAL A 44 1.17 5.00 17.61
CA VAL A 44 -0.16 4.92 16.98
C VAL A 44 -0.63 6.31 16.51
N TRP A 45 -0.41 7.34 17.33
CA TRP A 45 -0.80 8.71 16.97
C TRP A 45 -0.04 9.23 15.75
N VAL A 46 1.23 8.82 15.56
CA VAL A 46 2.05 9.19 14.39
C VAL A 46 1.45 8.58 13.12
N VAL A 47 1.05 7.31 13.18
CA VAL A 47 0.38 6.62 12.07
C VAL A 47 -0.95 7.29 11.72
N VAL A 48 -1.77 7.61 12.73
CA VAL A 48 -3.05 8.33 12.52
C VAL A 48 -2.80 9.72 11.93
N ALA A 49 -1.81 10.46 12.44
CA ALA A 49 -1.46 11.79 11.94
C ALA A 49 -0.96 11.75 10.50
N ALA A 50 -0.12 10.77 10.14
CA ALA A 50 0.37 10.59 8.76
C ALA A 50 -0.78 10.29 7.80
N ASN A 51 -1.70 9.40 8.18
CA ASN A 51 -2.91 9.12 7.40
C ASN A 51 -3.82 10.35 7.29
N ALA A 52 -4.04 11.09 8.37
CA ALA A 52 -4.86 12.30 8.33
C ALA A 52 -4.25 13.38 7.43
N ALA A 53 -2.93 13.58 7.51
CA ALA A 53 -2.21 14.58 6.73
C ALA A 53 -2.21 14.26 5.23
N LYS A 54 -2.17 12.97 4.85
CA LYS A 54 -2.12 12.57 3.44
C LYS A 54 -3.48 12.37 2.78
N TYR A 55 -4.54 12.17 3.56
CA TYR A 55 -5.88 11.96 3.05
C TYR A 55 -6.31 12.99 1.97
N PRO A 56 -6.09 14.32 2.14
CA PRO A 56 -6.50 15.30 1.14
C PRO A 56 -5.86 15.08 -0.23
N PHE A 57 -4.61 14.61 -0.28
CA PHE A 57 -3.91 14.40 -1.54
C PHE A 57 -4.51 13.23 -2.33
N PHE A 58 -4.87 12.15 -1.63
CA PHE A 58 -5.46 10.98 -2.27
C PHE A 58 -6.92 11.19 -2.66
N GLU A 59 -7.70 11.82 -1.77
CA GLU A 59 -9.09 12.21 -2.03
C GLU A 59 -9.20 13.12 -3.25
N PHE A 60 -8.27 14.08 -3.36
CA PHE A 60 -8.23 15.01 -4.48
C PHE A 60 -8.04 14.29 -5.83
N GLY A 61 -7.31 13.17 -5.86
CA GLY A 61 -7.18 12.35 -7.07
C GLY A 61 -8.52 11.81 -7.57
N SER A 62 -9.32 11.21 -6.68
CA SER A 62 -10.66 10.72 -7.01
C SER A 62 -11.61 11.87 -7.37
N ARG A 63 -11.60 12.95 -6.58
CA ARG A 63 -12.42 14.15 -6.79
C ARG A 63 -12.16 14.77 -8.15
N TYR A 64 -10.88 15.00 -8.48
CA TYR A 64 -10.48 15.63 -9.72
C TYR A 64 -10.94 14.81 -10.94
N ALA A 65 -10.69 13.50 -10.92
CA ALA A 65 -11.12 12.59 -11.98
C ALA A 65 -12.64 12.58 -12.16
N SER A 66 -13.40 12.50 -11.07
CA SER A 66 -14.87 12.48 -11.12
C SER A 66 -15.47 13.78 -11.65
N VAL A 67 -14.92 14.94 -11.28
CA VAL A 67 -15.45 16.26 -11.68
C VAL A 67 -15.00 16.68 -13.07
N LYS A 68 -13.71 16.48 -13.40
CA LYS A 68 -13.13 16.96 -14.67
C LYS A 68 -13.21 15.92 -15.78
N GLY A 69 -13.45 14.65 -15.46
CA GLY A 69 -13.39 13.56 -16.43
C GLY A 69 -11.99 13.38 -17.03
N LYS A 70 -10.95 13.81 -16.31
CA LYS A 70 -9.53 13.79 -16.71
C LYS A 70 -8.66 13.34 -15.55
N SER A 71 -7.59 12.64 -15.84
CA SER A 71 -6.62 12.18 -14.85
C SER A 71 -5.82 13.37 -14.29
N LEU A 72 -5.20 13.19 -13.12
CA LEU A 72 -4.32 14.22 -12.57
C LEU A 72 -3.13 14.53 -13.49
N ILE A 73 -2.64 13.56 -14.26
CA ILE A 73 -1.55 13.76 -15.24
C ILE A 73 -2.02 14.68 -16.38
N GLU A 74 -3.24 14.49 -16.87
CA GLU A 74 -3.85 15.42 -17.83
C GLU A 74 -4.11 16.78 -17.21
N GLY A 75 -4.41 16.84 -15.92
CA GLY A 75 -4.47 18.07 -15.14
C GLY A 75 -3.13 18.79 -15.07
N TYR A 76 -2.02 18.09 -14.86
CA TYR A 76 -0.68 18.69 -14.86
C TYR A 76 -0.34 19.31 -16.21
N ARG A 77 -0.84 18.77 -17.33
CA ARG A 77 -0.67 19.39 -18.65
C ARG A 77 -1.29 20.78 -18.74
N THR A 78 -2.33 21.09 -17.95
CA THR A 78 -2.92 22.44 -17.95
C THR A 78 -2.06 23.47 -17.22
N LEU A 79 -1.07 23.03 -16.44
CA LEU A 79 -0.06 23.90 -15.81
C LEU A 79 1.13 24.21 -16.74
N GLY A 80 1.13 23.66 -17.95
CA GLY A 80 2.18 23.81 -18.95
C GLY A 80 2.90 22.49 -19.27
N LYS A 81 3.75 22.53 -20.30
CA LYS A 81 4.42 21.32 -20.82
C LYS A 81 5.46 20.75 -19.85
N VAL A 82 5.99 21.57 -18.93
CA VAL A 82 7.05 21.18 -17.99
C VAL A 82 6.52 20.28 -16.87
N ALA A 83 5.30 20.52 -16.36
CA ALA A 83 4.79 19.80 -15.20
C ALA A 83 4.70 18.26 -15.40
N PRO A 84 4.19 17.74 -16.54
CA PRO A 84 4.24 16.30 -16.82
C PRO A 84 5.65 15.73 -16.93
N TRP A 85 6.63 16.50 -17.43
CA TRP A 85 8.03 16.08 -17.49
C TRP A 85 8.65 15.96 -16.10
N VAL A 86 8.38 16.94 -15.23
CA VAL A 86 8.80 16.88 -13.82
C VAL A 86 8.17 15.68 -13.13
N TYR A 87 6.86 15.46 -13.33
CA TYR A 87 6.17 14.27 -12.81
C TYR A 87 6.81 12.96 -13.32
N LEU A 88 7.13 12.89 -14.62
CA LEU A 88 7.78 11.72 -15.21
C LEU A 88 9.15 11.45 -14.59
N LEU A 89 9.99 12.48 -14.45
CA LEU A 89 11.32 12.36 -13.84
C LEU A 89 11.23 11.89 -12.39
N LEU A 90 10.31 12.47 -11.61
CA LEU A 90 10.05 12.04 -10.24
C LEU A 90 9.58 10.59 -10.21
N THR A 91 8.63 10.20 -11.06
CA THR A 91 8.08 8.84 -11.12
C THR A 91 9.13 7.80 -11.50
N VAL A 92 9.97 8.10 -12.49
CA VAL A 92 11.07 7.20 -12.89
C VAL A 92 12.06 7.04 -11.74
N GLY A 93 12.42 8.13 -11.06
CA GLY A 93 13.29 8.09 -9.90
C GLY A 93 12.68 7.26 -8.76
N THR A 94 11.45 7.57 -8.34
CA THR A 94 10.78 6.88 -7.22
C THR A 94 10.51 5.41 -7.52
N CYS A 95 10.12 5.07 -8.76
CA CYS A 95 9.82 3.70 -9.15
C CYS A 95 11.01 2.75 -8.93
N LEU A 96 12.25 3.19 -9.18
CA LEU A 96 13.44 2.38 -8.91
C LEU A 96 13.59 2.07 -7.41
N PHE A 97 13.43 3.07 -6.55
CA PHE A 97 13.50 2.89 -5.09
C PHE A 97 12.34 2.05 -4.56
N VAL A 98 11.12 2.30 -5.02
CA VAL A 98 9.92 1.52 -4.66
C VAL A 98 10.11 0.06 -5.06
N THR A 99 10.54 -0.20 -6.29
CA THR A 99 10.77 -1.55 -6.81
C THR A 99 11.86 -2.27 -6.02
N ALA A 100 12.98 -1.59 -5.73
CA ALA A 100 14.06 -2.15 -4.92
C ALA A 100 13.58 -2.47 -3.49
N ALA A 101 12.88 -1.54 -2.84
CA ALA A 101 12.41 -1.71 -1.47
C ALA A 101 11.37 -2.84 -1.37
N VAL A 102 10.33 -2.83 -2.21
CA VAL A 102 9.28 -3.86 -2.21
C VAL A 102 9.86 -5.22 -2.63
N GLY A 103 10.74 -5.25 -3.65
CA GLY A 103 11.39 -6.46 -4.12
C GLY A 103 12.27 -7.11 -3.04
N MET A 104 13.11 -6.31 -2.36
CA MET A 104 13.98 -6.81 -1.30
C MET A 104 13.20 -7.28 -0.07
N VAL A 105 12.16 -6.56 0.34
CA VAL A 105 11.29 -7.00 1.46
C VAL A 105 10.61 -8.32 1.11
N THR A 106 10.05 -8.44 -0.09
CA THR A 106 9.39 -9.67 -0.55
C THR A 106 10.37 -10.83 -0.63
N ALA A 107 11.57 -10.59 -1.16
CA ALA A 107 12.63 -11.59 -1.23
C ALA A 107 13.10 -12.02 0.16
N SER A 108 13.17 -11.09 1.12
CA SER A 108 13.54 -11.39 2.52
C SER A 108 12.50 -12.29 3.18
N PHE A 109 11.21 -12.05 2.95
CA PHE A 109 10.15 -12.95 3.41
C PHE A 109 10.22 -14.32 2.74
N LEU A 110 10.46 -14.37 1.42
CA LEU A 110 10.56 -15.62 0.69
C LEU A 110 11.77 -16.45 1.13
N ASP A 111 12.91 -15.81 1.35
CA ASP A 111 14.13 -16.44 1.85
C ASP A 111 13.94 -16.95 3.29
N ASN A 112 13.24 -16.18 4.14
CA ASN A 112 12.88 -16.63 5.49
C ASN A 112 11.96 -17.86 5.47
N LEU A 113 10.99 -17.89 4.54
CA LEU A 113 10.04 -18.99 4.39
C LEU A 113 10.69 -20.27 3.83
N LEU A 114 11.50 -20.13 2.78
CA LEU A 114 12.13 -21.26 2.09
C LEU A 114 13.46 -21.70 2.76
N GLY A 115 14.02 -20.86 3.62
CA GLY A 115 15.29 -21.11 4.31
C GLY A 115 16.49 -21.22 3.36
N VAL A 116 16.47 -20.57 2.19
CA VAL A 116 17.51 -20.74 1.16
C VAL A 116 18.88 -20.31 1.69
N SER A 117 18.94 -19.13 2.32
CA SER A 117 20.16 -18.62 2.93
C SER A 117 20.66 -19.51 4.07
N ALA A 118 19.74 -20.04 4.88
CA ALA A 118 20.07 -20.90 6.02
C ALA A 118 20.60 -22.26 5.56
N ALA A 119 19.94 -22.90 4.58
CA ALA A 119 20.34 -24.19 4.04
C ALA A 119 21.71 -24.14 3.35
N MET A 120 22.04 -23.02 2.71
CA MET A 120 23.29 -22.83 1.99
C MET A 120 24.41 -22.18 2.83
N GLY A 121 24.11 -21.77 4.08
CA GLY A 121 25.04 -21.09 4.97
C GLY A 121 25.58 -19.76 4.44
N LYS A 122 24.85 -19.10 3.53
CA LYS A 122 25.27 -17.85 2.85
C LYS A 122 24.09 -16.91 2.74
N ALA A 123 24.33 -15.60 2.84
CA ALA A 123 23.31 -14.59 2.59
C ALA A 123 22.96 -14.54 1.08
N LEU A 124 21.92 -15.28 0.70
CA LEU A 124 21.45 -15.42 -0.68
C LEU A 124 20.18 -14.62 -0.99
N THR A 125 19.73 -13.77 -0.07
CA THR A 125 18.53 -12.94 -0.25
C THR A 125 18.56 -12.10 -1.54
N PRO A 126 19.69 -11.47 -1.95
CA PRO A 126 19.74 -10.78 -3.24
C PRO A 126 19.49 -11.70 -4.44
N GLN A 127 19.99 -12.93 -4.40
CA GLN A 127 19.79 -13.94 -5.44
C GLN A 127 18.33 -14.41 -5.46
N VAL A 128 17.70 -14.56 -4.28
CA VAL A 128 16.26 -14.81 -4.16
C VAL A 128 15.46 -13.66 -4.77
N ALA A 129 15.89 -12.40 -4.57
CA ALA A 129 15.24 -11.25 -5.20
C ALA A 129 15.36 -11.29 -6.72
N VAL A 130 16.53 -11.60 -7.28
CA VAL A 130 16.71 -11.78 -8.72
C VAL A 130 15.81 -12.89 -9.25
N ALA A 131 15.78 -14.05 -8.58
CA ALA A 131 14.94 -15.18 -8.97
C ALA A 131 13.44 -14.81 -8.94
N LEU A 132 13.00 -14.07 -7.91
CA LEU A 132 11.65 -13.55 -7.79
C LEU A 132 11.29 -12.63 -8.96
N PHE A 133 12.15 -11.66 -9.30
CA PHE A 133 11.91 -10.77 -10.43
C PHE A 133 11.85 -11.52 -11.76
N VAL A 134 12.76 -12.46 -11.98
CA VAL A 134 12.73 -13.32 -13.18
C VAL A 134 11.41 -14.08 -13.26
N ALA A 135 10.95 -14.70 -12.15
CA ALA A 135 9.68 -15.40 -12.12
C ALA A 135 8.49 -14.49 -12.45
N CYS A 136 8.44 -13.29 -11.85
CA CYS A 136 7.41 -12.29 -12.13
C CYS A 136 7.43 -11.87 -13.62
N THR A 137 8.60 -11.60 -14.18
CA THR A 137 8.76 -11.23 -15.59
C THR A 137 8.30 -12.35 -16.52
N VAL A 138 8.66 -13.60 -16.24
CA VAL A 138 8.23 -14.77 -17.05
C VAL A 138 6.72 -14.94 -17.02
N ILE A 139 6.08 -14.81 -15.84
CA ILE A 139 4.61 -14.91 -15.70
C ILE A 139 3.91 -13.81 -16.52
N LEU A 140 4.41 -12.58 -16.44
CA LEU A 140 3.85 -11.45 -17.18
C LEU A 140 4.06 -11.60 -18.68
N TRP A 141 5.25 -12.02 -19.11
CA TRP A 141 5.59 -12.20 -20.52
C TRP A 141 4.76 -13.31 -21.17
N ALA A 142 4.42 -14.35 -20.42
CA ALA A 142 3.50 -15.41 -20.86
C ALA A 142 2.02 -14.96 -20.99
N GLY A 143 1.73 -13.66 -20.82
CA GLY A 143 0.37 -13.10 -20.93
C GLY A 143 -0.57 -13.50 -19.79
N ARG A 144 -0.05 -14.10 -18.71
CA ARG A 144 -0.85 -14.66 -17.61
C ARG A 144 -1.26 -13.61 -16.57
N PHE A 145 -1.66 -12.42 -17.01
CA PHE A 145 -2.14 -11.35 -16.12
C PHE A 145 -3.29 -11.83 -15.21
N ASN A 146 -4.22 -12.61 -15.77
CA ASN A 146 -5.32 -13.20 -14.99
C ASN A 146 -4.83 -14.20 -13.92
N THR A 147 -3.69 -14.85 -14.12
CA THR A 147 -3.08 -15.72 -13.09
C THR A 147 -2.49 -14.88 -11.97
N LEU A 148 -1.80 -13.79 -12.33
CA LEU A 148 -1.25 -12.84 -11.35
C LEU A 148 -2.36 -12.20 -10.50
N ASP A 149 -3.45 -11.74 -11.12
CA ASP A 149 -4.61 -11.16 -10.41
C ASP A 149 -5.22 -12.14 -9.38
N LYS A 150 -5.37 -13.42 -9.77
CA LYS A 150 -5.85 -14.47 -8.84
C LYS A 150 -4.86 -14.70 -7.69
N LEU A 151 -3.56 -14.77 -7.99
CA LEU A 151 -2.50 -14.95 -6.99
C LEU A 151 -2.48 -13.81 -5.97
N ILE A 152 -2.58 -12.55 -6.43
CA ILE A 152 -2.61 -11.37 -5.56
C ILE A 152 -3.78 -11.46 -4.58
N LYS A 153 -4.97 -11.83 -5.05
CA LYS A 153 -6.16 -11.98 -4.18
C LYS A 153 -5.97 -13.06 -3.12
N VAL A 154 -5.39 -14.20 -3.50
CA VAL A 154 -5.11 -15.30 -2.57
C VAL A 154 -4.09 -14.86 -1.52
N VAL A 155 -2.97 -14.25 -1.93
CA VAL A 155 -1.94 -13.74 -1.01
C VAL A 155 -2.51 -12.68 -0.07
N ALA A 156 -3.25 -11.71 -0.59
CA ALA A 156 -3.88 -10.66 0.21
C ALA A 156 -4.86 -11.24 1.26
N PHE A 157 -5.66 -12.23 0.87
CA PHE A 157 -6.57 -12.92 1.79
C PHE A 157 -5.81 -13.61 2.93
N PHE A 158 -4.74 -14.36 2.62
CA PHE A 158 -3.91 -14.99 3.64
C PHE A 158 -3.21 -13.98 4.54
N LEU A 159 -2.68 -12.88 3.99
CA LEU A 159 -2.02 -11.84 4.78
C LEU A 159 -3.01 -11.18 5.75
N VAL A 160 -4.15 -10.70 5.26
CA VAL A 160 -5.15 -10.04 6.11
C VAL A 160 -5.71 -11.00 7.16
N SER A 161 -6.08 -12.23 6.78
CA SER A 161 -6.59 -13.22 7.73
C SER A 161 -5.55 -13.60 8.78
N SER A 162 -4.29 -13.81 8.38
CA SER A 162 -3.20 -14.12 9.32
C SER A 162 -2.93 -12.97 10.30
N THR A 163 -2.97 -11.71 9.84
CA THR A 163 -2.86 -10.54 10.72
C THR A 163 -4.02 -10.48 11.72
N VAL A 164 -5.26 -10.69 11.29
CA VAL A 164 -6.43 -10.70 12.19
C VAL A 164 -6.30 -11.80 13.23
N VAL A 165 -5.95 -13.04 12.82
CA VAL A 165 -5.73 -14.16 13.74
C VAL A 165 -4.61 -13.83 14.73
N ALA A 166 -3.49 -13.28 14.26
CA ALA A 166 -2.38 -12.89 15.13
C ALA A 166 -2.80 -11.87 16.19
N VAL A 167 -3.60 -10.86 15.82
CA VAL A 167 -4.13 -9.86 16.76
C VAL A 167 -5.08 -10.51 17.77
N VAL A 168 -6.01 -11.36 17.32
CA VAL A 168 -6.94 -12.07 18.21
C VAL A 168 -6.20 -12.97 19.20
N CYS A 169 -5.20 -13.72 18.74
CA CYS A 169 -4.36 -14.55 19.60
C CYS A 169 -3.54 -13.71 20.59
N ALA A 170 -2.93 -12.61 20.14
CA ALA A 170 -2.15 -11.73 21.01
C ALA A 170 -2.99 -11.06 22.10
N VAL A 171 -4.26 -10.72 21.81
CA VAL A 171 -5.19 -10.15 22.80
C VAL A 171 -5.76 -11.22 23.72
N GLY A 172 -6.12 -12.39 23.18
CA GLY A 172 -6.74 -13.49 23.95
C GLY A 172 -5.75 -14.29 24.80
N SER A 173 -4.47 -14.26 24.46
CA SER A 173 -3.40 -14.93 25.21
C SER A 173 -2.14 -14.06 25.12
N PRO A 174 -2.11 -12.93 25.84
CA PRO A 174 -0.96 -12.04 25.82
C PRO A 174 0.28 -12.84 26.25
N PRO A 175 1.40 -12.74 25.51
CA PRO A 175 2.65 -13.36 25.92
C PRO A 175 2.97 -12.94 27.36
N ALA A 176 3.45 -13.88 28.18
CA ALA A 176 3.85 -13.55 29.55
C ALA A 176 4.78 -12.34 29.52
N ALA A 177 4.40 -11.27 30.21
CA ALA A 177 5.23 -10.07 30.30
C ALA A 177 6.58 -10.51 30.87
N ASN A 178 7.63 -10.42 30.06
CA ASN A 178 8.97 -10.71 30.51
C ASN A 178 9.51 -9.43 31.16
N PRO A 179 9.57 -9.33 32.50
CA PRO A 179 10.03 -8.12 33.19
C PRO A 179 11.49 -7.78 32.88
N SER A 180 12.25 -8.71 32.29
CA SER A 180 13.63 -8.51 31.82
C SER A 180 13.71 -7.76 30.48
N VAL A 181 12.62 -7.68 29.73
CA VAL A 181 12.56 -6.98 28.44
C VAL A 181 11.93 -5.62 28.67
N VAL A 182 12.74 -4.64 29.09
CA VAL A 182 12.36 -3.23 28.96
C VAL A 182 12.36 -2.92 27.46
N PRO A 183 11.20 -2.59 26.85
CA PRO A 183 11.20 -2.18 25.45
C PRO A 183 12.16 -1.00 25.32
N PRO A 184 13.06 -0.97 24.32
CA PRO A 184 13.88 0.21 24.10
C PRO A 184 12.94 1.41 24.01
N ALA A 185 13.13 2.41 24.87
CA ALA A 185 12.33 3.62 24.80
C ALA A 185 12.62 4.26 23.44
N PHE A 186 11.64 4.22 22.54
CA PHE A 186 11.77 4.86 21.25
C PHE A 186 12.01 6.35 21.46
N ASP A 187 13.20 6.82 21.06
CA ASP A 187 13.59 8.21 21.21
C ASP A 187 13.65 8.89 19.84
N TRP A 188 12.65 9.74 19.60
CA TRP A 188 12.50 10.53 18.38
C TRP A 188 13.52 11.65 18.24
N THR A 189 14.26 11.99 19.30
CA THR A 189 15.31 13.01 19.28
C THR A 189 16.63 12.47 18.73
N THR A 190 16.79 11.14 18.69
CA THR A 190 17.96 10.50 18.08
C THR A 190 17.88 10.53 16.54
N PRO A 191 19.03 10.59 15.83
CA PRO A 191 19.04 10.51 14.36
C PRO A 191 18.33 9.26 13.82
N THR A 192 18.49 8.11 14.49
CA THR A 192 17.87 6.84 14.09
C THR A 192 16.36 6.84 14.31
N GLY A 193 15.89 7.36 15.46
CA GLY A 193 14.47 7.49 15.75
C GLY A 193 13.80 8.46 14.77
N LEU A 194 14.41 9.62 14.52
CA LEU A 194 13.91 10.59 13.54
C LEU A 194 13.87 10.00 12.13
N ALA A 195 14.93 9.32 11.69
CA ALA A 195 14.96 8.64 10.39
C ALA A 195 13.85 7.58 10.26
N PHE A 196 13.59 6.82 11.33
CA PHE A 196 12.48 5.87 11.36
C PHE A 196 11.12 6.57 11.27
N LEU A 197 10.89 7.67 12.00
CA LEU A 197 9.64 8.45 11.90
C LEU A 197 9.42 8.99 10.49
N ILE A 198 10.46 9.54 9.87
CA ILE A 198 10.39 10.05 8.49
C ILE A 198 10.02 8.92 7.53
N ALA A 199 10.65 7.73 7.66
CA ALA A 199 10.33 6.58 6.84
C ALA A 199 8.89 6.06 7.08
N LEU A 200 8.48 5.95 8.35
CA LEU A 200 7.15 5.49 8.76
C LEU A 200 6.05 6.43 8.22
N MET A 201 6.14 7.73 8.53
CA MET A 201 5.17 8.72 8.07
C MET A 201 5.21 8.91 6.55
N GLY A 202 6.42 8.90 5.97
CA GLY A 202 6.65 9.03 4.54
C GLY A 202 6.01 7.91 3.73
N TRP A 203 5.97 6.69 4.25
CA TRP A 203 5.37 5.53 3.56
C TRP A 203 3.93 5.22 3.95
N MET A 204 3.44 5.71 5.10
CA MET A 204 2.06 5.43 5.56
C MET A 204 1.03 6.38 4.93
N PRO A 205 -0.13 5.94 4.42
CA PRO A 205 -0.44 4.54 4.08
C PRO A 205 0.22 4.10 2.77
N SER A 206 0.53 5.07 1.91
CA SER A 206 1.35 4.93 0.70
C SER A 206 2.04 6.26 0.35
N ALA A 207 2.82 6.27 -0.73
CA ALA A 207 3.40 7.46 -1.31
C ALA A 207 2.32 8.31 -2.04
N VAL A 208 2.50 9.64 -2.03
CA VAL A 208 1.49 10.61 -2.51
C VAL A 208 1.26 10.54 -4.03
N ASP A 209 2.24 10.05 -4.78
CA ASP A 209 2.15 9.81 -6.23
C ASP A 209 1.04 8.84 -6.61
N LEU A 210 0.65 7.92 -5.72
CA LEU A 210 -0.50 7.02 -5.87
C LEU A 210 -1.83 7.77 -6.11
N SER A 211 -1.94 9.05 -5.69
CA SER A 211 -3.10 9.89 -6.00
C SER A 211 -3.37 9.99 -7.52
N THR A 212 -2.32 10.02 -8.32
CA THR A 212 -2.44 10.07 -9.79
C THR A 212 -2.96 8.76 -10.37
N TRP A 213 -2.56 7.62 -9.81
CA TRP A 213 -3.02 6.29 -10.20
C TRP A 213 -4.50 6.12 -9.86
N ASN A 214 -4.88 6.55 -8.65
CA ASN A 214 -6.26 6.54 -8.20
C ASN A 214 -7.18 7.39 -9.11
N SER A 215 -6.68 8.54 -9.60
CA SER A 215 -7.41 9.35 -10.59
C SER A 215 -7.67 8.60 -11.90
N ILE A 216 -6.71 7.79 -12.37
CA ILE A 216 -6.85 6.97 -13.58
C ILE A 216 -7.84 5.84 -13.33
N TRP A 217 -7.71 5.11 -12.22
CA TRP A 217 -8.64 4.03 -11.87
C TRP A 217 -10.07 4.50 -11.73
N THR A 218 -10.28 5.71 -11.21
CA THR A 218 -11.60 6.34 -11.14
C THR A 218 -12.22 6.53 -12.54
N LEU A 219 -11.43 6.99 -13.51
CA LEU A 219 -11.89 7.13 -14.89
C LEU A 219 -12.14 5.79 -15.58
N GLU A 220 -11.21 4.85 -15.44
CA GLU A 220 -11.33 3.51 -16.02
C GLU A 220 -12.55 2.77 -15.47
N LYS A 221 -12.83 2.90 -14.16
CA LYS A 221 -14.04 2.34 -13.57
C LYS A 221 -15.30 2.97 -14.16
N ALA A 222 -15.33 4.29 -14.36
CA ALA A 222 -16.48 4.97 -14.96
C ALA A 222 -16.71 4.54 -16.42
N GLN A 223 -15.64 4.28 -17.18
CA GLN A 223 -15.72 3.79 -18.55
C GLN A 223 -16.18 2.34 -18.62
N THR A 224 -15.51 1.45 -17.88
CA THR A 224 -15.79 -0.01 -17.89
C THR A 224 -17.14 -0.37 -17.29
N SER A 225 -17.64 0.39 -16.31
CA SER A 225 -18.96 0.15 -15.71
C SER A 225 -20.12 0.76 -16.50
N GLY A 226 -19.85 1.60 -17.50
CA GLY A 226 -20.86 2.38 -18.22
C GLY A 226 -21.64 3.37 -17.34
N HIS A 227 -21.18 3.61 -16.11
CA HIS A 227 -21.82 4.47 -15.13
C HIS A 227 -20.83 5.53 -14.67
N ARG A 228 -21.16 6.81 -14.86
CA ARG A 228 -20.40 7.91 -14.29
C ARG A 228 -20.91 8.19 -12.88
N PRO A 229 -20.15 7.87 -11.81
CA PRO A 229 -20.59 8.14 -10.46
C PRO A 229 -20.62 9.64 -10.21
N SER A 230 -21.60 10.08 -9.42
CA SER A 230 -21.60 11.43 -8.85
C SER A 230 -20.39 11.64 -7.94
N LEU A 231 -20.02 12.89 -7.69
CA LEU A 231 -18.91 13.20 -6.78
C LEU A 231 -19.12 12.54 -5.41
N ARG A 232 -20.32 12.60 -4.84
CA ARG A 232 -20.61 12.00 -3.53
C ARG A 232 -20.40 10.49 -3.53
N GLU A 233 -20.75 9.80 -4.61
CA GLU A 233 -20.54 8.36 -4.74
C GLU A 233 -19.05 8.01 -4.84
N THR A 234 -18.31 8.75 -5.66
CA THR A 234 -16.86 8.61 -5.79
C THR A 234 -16.17 8.82 -4.44
N LEU A 235 -16.52 9.88 -3.70
CA LEU A 235 -15.91 10.17 -2.41
C LEU A 235 -16.29 9.14 -1.34
N ASN A 236 -17.55 8.70 -1.31
CA ASN A 236 -17.95 7.66 -0.36
C ASN A 236 -17.21 6.34 -0.62
N GLU A 237 -17.03 5.95 -1.89
CA GLU A 237 -16.28 4.75 -2.26
C GLU A 237 -14.79 4.88 -1.92
N PHE A 238 -14.18 6.02 -2.26
CA PHE A 238 -12.79 6.28 -1.90
C PHE A 238 -12.57 6.30 -0.39
N ASN A 239 -13.46 6.97 0.37
CA ASN A 239 -13.35 7.08 1.83
C ASN A 239 -13.52 5.72 2.51
N LEU A 240 -14.35 4.83 1.96
CA LEU A 240 -14.45 3.46 2.43
C LEU A 240 -13.11 2.72 2.24
N GLY A 241 -12.52 2.81 1.04
CA GLY A 241 -11.20 2.24 0.76
C GLY A 241 -10.12 2.80 1.69
N TYR A 242 -10.08 4.13 1.82
CA TYR A 242 -9.14 4.82 2.68
C TYR A 242 -9.26 4.39 4.14
N GLY A 243 -10.48 4.41 4.69
CA GLY A 243 -10.74 4.08 6.09
C GLY A 243 -10.47 2.62 6.44
N VAL A 244 -10.58 1.69 5.48
CA VAL A 244 -10.18 0.29 5.69
C VAL A 244 -8.65 0.13 5.67
N SER A 245 -7.94 1.00 4.96
CA SER A 245 -6.48 0.93 4.81
C SER A 245 -5.69 1.79 5.80
N ALA A 246 -6.27 2.86 6.35
CA ALA A 246 -5.60 3.85 7.18
C ALA A 246 -5.47 3.39 8.64
#